data_AF-A0A940PPM8-F1
#
_entry.id   AF-A0A940PPM8-F1
#
_cell.length_a   1.000
_cell.length_b   1.000
_cell.length_c   1.000
_cell.angle_alpha   90.00
_cell.angle_beta   90.00
_cell.angle_gamma   90.00
#
_symmetry.space_group_name_H-M   'P 1'
#
loop_
_entity.id
_entity.type
_entity.pdbx_description
1 polymer ?
#
loop_
_entity_poly.entity_id
_entity_poly.type
_entity_poly.pdbx_seq_one_letter_code
_entity_poly.pdbx_strand_id
1 'polypeptide(L)' 'MIFMGVFLIFAGVLMIFKTSVFWEITERWTSRDGTEPSDLYIWNTRFGGIMCILAGLAGILIYVIL' A
#
# COMPACT_ATOMS: atom_id res chain seq x y z
N MET A 1 -6.45 16.79 6.32
CA MET A 1 -5.27 15.94 6.03
C MET A 1 -5.27 14.62 6.81
N ILE A 2 -5.87 14.59 8.01
CA ILE A 2 -6.00 13.36 8.82
C ILE A 2 -6.66 12.20 8.06
N PHE A 3 -7.82 12.41 7.42
CA PHE A 3 -8.50 11.35 6.65
C PHE A 3 -7.60 10.71 5.58
N MET A 4 -6.83 11.52 4.86
CA MET A 4 -5.90 11.03 3.84
C MET A 4 -4.74 10.23 4.47
N GLY A 5 -4.21 10.70 5.61
CA GLY A 5 -3.16 10.00 6.33
C GLY A 5 -3.62 8.65 6.88
N VAL A 6 -4.82 8.59 7.45
CA VAL A 6 -5.44 7.34 7.92
C VAL A 6 -5.66 6.38 6.75
N PHE A 7 -6.15 6.89 5.61
CA PHE A 7 -6.31 6.09 4.40
C PHE A 7 -4.97 5.51 3.92
N LEU A 8 -3.91 6.31 3.87
CA LEU A 8 -2.57 5.86 3.48
C LEU A 8 -2.00 4.79 4.42
N ILE A 9 -2.21 4.94 5.73
CA ILE A 9 -1.80 3.93 6.71
C ILE A 9 -2.56 2.63 6.48
N PHE A 10 -3.89 2.70 6.31
CA PHE A 10 -4.72 1.52 6.08
C PHE A 10 -4.35 0.82 4.76
N ALA A 11 -4.15 1.58 3.69
CA ALA A 11 -3.68 1.06 2.41
C ALA A 11 -2.29 0.41 2.54
N GLY A 12 -1.37 1.04 3.27
CA GLY A 12 -0.04 0.48 3.49
C GLY A 12 -0.05 -0.81 4.30
N VAL A 13 -0.91 -0.91 5.32
CA VAL A 13 -1.15 -2.16 6.07
C VAL A 13 -1.70 -3.24 5.13
N LEU A 14 -2.68 -2.92 4.29
CA LEU A 14 -3.24 -3.86 3.32
C LEU A 14 -2.18 -4.36 2.32
N MET A 15 -1.31 -3.48 1.82
CA MET A 15 -0.21 -3.84 0.93
C MET A 15 0.80 -4.81 1.56
N ILE A 16 1.06 -4.68 2.87
CA ILE A 16 2.00 -5.54 3.60
C ILE A 16 1.40 -6.91 3.93
N PHE A 17 0.19 -6.95 4.48
CA PHE A 17 -0.42 -8.19 5.00
C PHE A 17 -1.23 -8.97 3.96
N LYS A 18 -1.76 -8.28 2.95
CA LYS A 18 -2.64 -8.86 1.92
C LYS A 18 -2.17 -8.46 0.52
N THR A 19 -0.89 -8.63 0.26
CA THR A 19 -0.25 -8.31 -1.02
C THR A 19 -0.91 -8.98 -2.22
N SER A 20 -1.40 -10.22 -2.07
CA SER A 20 -2.13 -10.93 -3.13
C SER A 20 -3.50 -10.31 -3.44
N VAL A 21 -4.22 -9.84 -2.42
CA VAL A 21 -5.50 -9.12 -2.60
C VAL A 21 -5.25 -7.76 -3.23
N PHE A 22 -4.19 -7.06 -2.81
CA PHE A 22 -3.79 -5.80 -3.43
C PHE A 22 -3.47 -5.99 -4.92
N TRP A 23 -2.68 -7.02 -5.24
CA TRP A 23 -2.37 -7.40 -6.62
C TRP A 23 -3.63 -7.74 -7.43
N GLU A 24 -4.58 -8.46 -6.83
CA GLU A 24 -5.85 -8.78 -7.46
C GLU A 24 -6.63 -7.52 -7.84
N ILE A 25 -6.59 -6.52 -6.96
CA ILE A 25 -7.26 -5.23 -7.12
C ILE A 25 -6.51 -4.30 -8.06
N THR A 26 -5.20 -4.45 -8.32
CA THR A 26 -4.45 -3.45 -9.11
C THR A 26 -3.92 -3.97 -10.44
N GLU A 27 -3.53 -5.23 -10.51
CA GLU A 27 -2.65 -5.71 -11.57
C GLU A 27 -3.14 -6.99 -12.24
N ARG A 28 -4.01 -7.77 -11.58
CA ARG A 28 -4.62 -8.97 -12.15
C ARG A 28 -5.37 -8.71 -13.45
N TRP A 29 -6.03 -7.55 -13.59
CA TRP A 29 -6.74 -7.21 -14.83
C TRP A 29 -5.82 -6.92 -16.01
N THR A 30 -4.54 -6.61 -15.77
CA THR A 30 -3.55 -6.28 -16.81
C THR A 30 -2.81 -7.54 -17.26
N SER A 31 -2.60 -8.50 -16.36
CA SER A 31 -1.92 -9.75 -16.70
C SER A 31 -2.85 -10.72 -17.42
N ARG A 32 -2.51 -11.10 -18.66
CA ARG A 32 -3.26 -12.10 -19.43
C ARG A 32 -3.15 -13.53 -18.87
N ASP A 33 -2.03 -13.84 -18.20
CA ASP A 33 -1.69 -15.17 -17.64
C ASP A 33 -1.24 -15.10 -16.16
N GLY A 34 -1.54 -14.00 -15.45
CA GLY A 34 -1.20 -13.90 -14.03
C GLY A 34 -2.14 -14.74 -13.19
N THR A 35 -1.68 -15.90 -12.73
CA THR A 35 -2.37 -16.67 -11.69
C THR A 35 -2.01 -16.16 -10.30
N GLU A 36 -0.79 -15.67 -10.11
CA GLU A 36 -0.23 -15.27 -8.81
C GLU A 36 0.74 -14.07 -8.97
N PRO A 37 0.90 -13.22 -7.93
CA PRO A 37 1.87 -12.13 -7.93
C PRO A 37 3.31 -12.68 -7.97
N SER A 38 4.19 -12.03 -8.73
CA SER A 38 5.60 -12.38 -8.78
C SER A 38 6.33 -12.01 -7.47
N ASP A 39 7.43 -12.69 -7.17
CA ASP A 39 8.26 -12.39 -5.99
C ASP A 39 8.73 -10.92 -5.94
N LEU A 40 9.10 -10.38 -7.11
CA LEU A 40 9.49 -8.98 -7.25
C LEU A 40 8.32 -8.04 -6.92
N TYR A 41 7.10 -8.37 -7.39
CA TYR A 41 5.91 -7.61 -7.06
C TYR A 41 5.62 -7.65 -5.56
N ILE A 42 5.75 -8.82 -4.92
CA ILE A 42 5.53 -8.98 -3.48
C ILE A 42 6.50 -8.08 -2.70
N TRP A 43 7.79 -8.11 -3.05
CA TRP A 43 8.80 -7.32 -2.38
C TRP A 43 8.56 -5.81 -2.57
N ASN A 44 8.31 -5.38 -3.82
CA ASN A 44 8.10 -3.98 -4.13
C ASN A 44 6.82 -3.42 -3.49
N THR A 45 5.74 -4.22 -3.47
CA THR A 45 4.46 -3.82 -2.85
C THR A 45 4.57 -3.72 -1.34
N ARG A 46 5.31 -4.62 -0.68
CA ARG A 46 5.57 -4.50 0.77
C ARG A 46 6.39 -3.26 1.09
N PHE A 47 7.42 -2.97 0.29
CA PHE A 47 8.20 -1.75 0.43
C PHE A 47 7.33 -0.49 0.23
N GLY A 48 6.50 -0.47 -0.82
CA GLY A 48 5.52 0.60 -1.05
C GLY A 48 4.53 0.76 0.12
N GLY A 49 4.08 -0.36 0.70
CA GLY A 49 3.24 -0.37 1.89
C GLY A 49 3.86 0.33 3.09
N ILE A 50 5.15 0.07 3.36
CA ILE A 50 5.91 0.74 4.43
C ILE A 50 5.98 2.25 4.13
N MET A 51 6.28 2.63 2.89
CA MET A 51 6.37 4.03 2.48
C MET A 51 5.02 4.77 2.64
N CYS A 52 3.89 4.13 2.31
CA CYS A 52 2.56 4.69 2.51
C CYS A 52 2.24 4.91 4.00
N ILE A 53 2.61 3.97 4.88
CA ILE A 53 2.43 4.14 6.32
C ILE A 53 3.26 5.32 6.82
N LEU A 54 4.54 5.43 6.41
CA LEU A 54 5.41 6.54 6.80
C LEU A 54 4.86 7.89 6.32
N ALA A 55 4.42 7.97 5.07
CA ALA A 55 3.82 9.18 4.52
C ALA A 55 2.52 9.57 5.23
N GLY A 56 1.66 8.58 5.54
CA GLY A 56 0.42 8.82 6.28
C GLY A 56 0.67 9.31 7.71
N LEU A 57 1.62 8.71 8.41
CA LEU A 57 2.04 9.14 9.75
C LEU A 57 2.65 10.55 9.70
N ALA A 58 3.55 10.83 8.77
CA ALA A 58 4.15 12.15 8.60
C ALA A 58 3.09 13.22 8.31
N GLY A 59 2.12 12.93 7.43
CA GLY A 59 1.02 13.84 7.12
C GLY A 59 0.10 14.14 8.30
N ILE A 60 -0.17 13.14 9.14
CA ILE A 60 -0.94 13.34 10.39
C ILE A 60 -0.12 14.16 11.38
N LEU A 61 1.16 13.81 11.60
CA LEU A 61 2.03 14.52 12.54
C LEU A 61 2.18 16.00 12.17
N ILE A 62 2.43 16.30 10.90
CA ILE A 62 2.52 17.69 10.43
C ILE A 62 1.22 18.43 10.72
N TYR A 63 0.07 17.85 10.40
CA TYR A 63 -1.24 18.48 10.61
C TYR A 63 -1.60 18.66 12.10
N VAL A 64 -1.08 17.81 12.99
CA VAL A 64 -1.33 17.94 14.44
C VAL A 64 -0.41 18.97 15.07
N ILE A 65 0.82 19.12 14.58
CA ILE A 65 1.83 20.01 15.14
C ILE A 65 1.71 21.45 14.61
N LEU A 66 1.38 21.60 13.33
CA LEU A 66 1.30 22.88 12.61
C LEU A 66 -0.15 23.28 12.35
#